data_AF-A0A5B7RFH2-F1
#
_entry.id   AF-A0A5B7RFH2-F1
#
_cell.length_a   1.000
_cell.length_b   1.000
_cell.length_c   1.000
_cell.angle_alpha   90.00
_cell.angle_beta   90.00
_cell.angle_gamma   90.00
#
_symmetry.space_group_name_H-M   'P 1'
#
loop_
_entity.id
_entity.type
_entity.pdbx_description
1 polymer ?
#
loop_
_entity_poly.entity_id
_entity_poly.type
_entity_poly.pdbx_seq_one_letter_code
_entity_poly.pdbx_strand_id
1 'polypeptide(L)'
;MDSGTIIVLVVVGVLVLAALVALALVLSRRRKSAELAQRRAQSDELRHRAAGQTEDVVRAEQRATEAERAAEQARQEAHRAEEESAVAERAAMQARARQEDVVREADRVDPVVDHQADDYRPVTDTRAIKDPLDESAPATEPAPTDRPTHRHEG
;
A
#
# COMPACT_ATOMS: atom_id res chain seq x y z
N MET A 1 39.11 74.90 44.83
CA MET A 1 37.80 74.23 44.78
C MET A 1 37.33 74.06 46.20
N ASP A 2 36.26 74.77 46.56
CA ASP A 2 35.73 74.77 47.92
C ASP A 2 35.03 73.44 48.20
N SER A 3 35.19 72.91 49.42
CA SER A 3 34.61 71.62 49.82
C SER A 3 33.09 71.56 49.61
N GLY A 4 32.39 72.70 49.71
CA GLY A 4 30.95 72.81 49.43
C GLY A 4 30.59 72.52 47.97
N THR A 5 31.40 72.99 47.01
CA THR A 5 31.19 72.72 45.57
C THR A 5 31.38 71.23 45.26
N ILE A 6 32.35 70.58 45.91
CA ILE A 6 32.61 69.15 45.78
C ILE A 6 31.42 68.35 46.32
N ILE A 7 30.90 68.71 47.50
CA ILE A 7 29.73 68.04 48.10
C ILE A 7 28.50 68.15 47.20
N VAL A 8 28.21 69.33 46.66
CA VAL A 8 27.06 69.53 45.75
C VAL A 8 27.20 68.68 44.49
N LEU A 9 28.39 68.63 43.88
CA LEU A 9 28.65 67.81 42.69
C LEU A 9 28.43 66.32 42.96
N VAL A 10 28.90 65.82 44.12
CA VAL A 10 28.70 64.42 44.51
C VAL A 10 27.21 64.12 44.71
N VAL A 11 26.47 64.97 45.42
CA VAL A 11 25.03 64.77 45.68
C VAL A 11 24.23 64.76 44.37
N VAL A 12 24.50 65.71 43.47
CA VAL A 12 23.85 65.75 42.15
C VAL A 12 24.20 64.50 41.34
N GLY A 13 25.47 64.07 41.35
CA GLY A 13 25.90 62.84 40.68
C GLY A 13 25.16 61.60 41.18
N VAL A 14 25.00 61.46 42.50
CA VAL A 14 24.27 60.33 43.11
C VAL A 14 22.78 60.37 42.76
N LEU A 15 22.15 61.55 42.77
CA LEU A 15 20.74 61.69 42.39
C LEU A 15 20.49 61.33 40.92
N VAL A 16 21.38 61.78 40.02
CA VAL A 16 21.31 61.43 38.60
C VAL A 16 21.48 59.93 38.41
N LEU A 17 22.44 59.30 39.10
CA LEU A 17 22.66 57.86 39.02
C LEU A 17 21.43 57.08 39.55
N ALA A 18 20.86 57.50 40.68
CA ALA A 18 19.65 56.87 41.23
C ALA A 18 18.45 56.99 40.29
N ALA A 19 18.26 58.14 39.64
CA ALA A 19 17.20 58.35 38.65
C ALA A 19 17.37 57.42 37.43
N LEU A 20 18.60 57.25 36.93
CA LEU A 20 18.89 56.35 35.80
C LEU A 20 18.61 54.88 36.15
N VAL A 21 19.00 54.44 37.35
CA VAL A 21 18.72 53.07 37.83
C VAL A 21 17.22 52.83 37.96
N ALA A 22 16.47 53.78 38.54
CA ALA A 22 15.02 53.68 38.65
C ALA A 22 14.35 53.56 37.28
N LEU A 23 14.78 54.36 36.30
CA LEU A 23 14.24 54.33 34.94
C LEU A 23 14.51 52.97 34.25
N ALA A 24 15.71 52.42 34.40
CA ALA A 24 16.07 51.11 33.84
C ALA A 24 15.23 49.97 34.42
N LEU A 25 14.91 50.00 35.71
CA LEU A 25 14.07 49.00 36.37
C LEU A 25 12.61 49.05 35.89
N VAL A 26 12.06 50.25 35.65
CA VAL A 26 10.70 50.41 35.13
C VAL A 26 10.58 49.89 33.68
N LEU A 27 11.56 50.23 32.83
CA LEU A 27 11.60 49.78 31.44
C LEU A 27 11.75 48.25 31.33
N SER A 28 12.61 47.65 32.15
CA SER A 28 12.82 46.20 32.15
C SER A 28 11.59 45.44 32.66
N ARG A 29 10.91 45.95 33.70
CA ARG A 29 9.64 45.37 34.18
C ARG A 29 8.55 45.44 33.12
N ARG A 30 8.39 46.59 32.46
CA ARG A 30 7.42 46.77 31.35
C ARG A 30 7.67 45.82 30.18
N ARG A 31 8.94 45.64 29.79
CA ARG A 31 9.31 44.69 28.72
C ARG A 31 8.97 43.25 29.09
N LYS A 32 9.33 42.81 30.30
CA LYS A 32 9.01 41.45 30.77
C LYS A 32 7.51 41.18 30.81
N SER A 33 6.71 42.14 31.28
CA SER A 33 5.25 41.99 31.31
C SER A 33 4.64 41.92 29.91
N ALA A 34 5.15 42.71 28.97
CA ALA A 34 4.69 42.66 27.58
C ALA A 34 5.02 41.31 26.92
N GLU A 35 6.23 40.81 27.15
CA GLU A 35 6.67 39.51 26.63
C GLU A 35 5.84 38.35 27.22
N LEU A 36 5.55 38.38 28.52
CA LEU A 36 4.67 37.42 29.19
C LEU A 36 3.24 37.45 28.63
N ALA A 37 2.69 38.63 28.38
CA ALA A 37 1.38 38.77 27.75
C ALA A 37 1.37 38.21 26.32
N GLN A 38 2.42 38.48 25.55
CA GLN A 38 2.57 37.98 24.18
C GLN A 38 2.68 36.45 24.14
N ARG A 39 3.50 35.87 25.04
CA ARG A 39 3.64 34.42 25.20
C ARG A 39 2.32 33.74 25.60
N ARG A 40 1.53 34.37 26.48
CA ARG A 40 0.18 33.89 26.84
C ARG A 40 -0.77 33.92 25.64
N ALA A 41 -0.82 35.03 24.91
CA ALA A 41 -1.66 35.14 23.72
C ALA A 41 -1.31 34.08 22.65
N GLN A 42 -0.01 33.87 22.39
CA GLN A 42 0.45 32.82 21.47
C GLN A 42 0.06 31.42 21.96
N SER A 43 0.18 31.15 23.26
CA SER A 43 -0.24 29.87 23.84
C SER A 43 -1.74 29.64 23.65
N ASP A 44 -2.57 30.64 23.90
CA ASP A 44 -4.02 30.51 23.76
C ASP A 44 -4.45 30.35 22.30
N GLU A 45 -3.75 31.01 21.38
CA GLU A 45 -3.93 30.86 19.94
C GLU A 45 -3.57 29.44 19.48
N LEU A 46 -2.44 28.89 19.94
CA LEU A 46 -2.04 27.51 19.64
C LEU A 46 -3.07 26.49 20.17
N ARG A 47 -3.61 26.73 21.37
CA ARG A 47 -4.68 25.88 21.94
C ARG A 47 -5.97 25.95 21.12
N HIS A 48 -6.36 27.13 20.64
CA HIS A 48 -7.53 27.28 19.77
C HIS A 48 -7.32 26.61 18.41
N ARG A 49 -6.13 26.74 17.80
CA ARG A 49 -5.81 26.02 16.56
C ARG A 49 -5.81 24.51 16.75
N ALA A 50 -5.25 24.02 17.86
CA ALA A 50 -5.28 22.59 18.19
C ALA A 50 -6.71 22.09 18.39
N ALA A 51 -7.57 22.86 19.07
CA ALA A 51 -8.97 22.53 19.23
C ALA A 51 -9.69 22.41 17.87
N GLY A 52 -9.42 23.34 16.94
CA GLY A 52 -9.97 23.30 15.57
C GLY A 52 -9.48 22.13 14.72
N GLN A 53 -8.26 21.63 14.96
CA GLN A 53 -7.70 20.48 14.24
C GLN A 53 -8.23 19.13 14.76
N THR A 54 -8.91 19.11 15.90
CA THR A 54 -9.44 17.87 16.49
C THR A 54 -10.40 17.16 15.54
N GLU A 55 -11.25 17.91 14.82
CA GLU A 55 -12.18 17.32 13.86
C GLU A 55 -11.46 16.65 12.67
N ASP A 56 -10.38 17.27 12.18
CA ASP A 56 -9.60 16.73 11.08
C ASP A 56 -8.88 15.44 11.48
N VAL A 57 -8.35 15.39 12.71
CA VAL A 57 -7.75 14.18 13.29
C VAL A 57 -8.79 13.07 13.42
N VAL A 58 -9.95 13.37 13.99
CA VAL A 58 -11.04 12.38 14.13
C VAL A 58 -11.49 11.87 12.76
N ARG A 59 -11.64 12.73 11.76
CA ARG A 59 -11.98 12.32 10.39
C ARG A 59 -10.87 11.46 9.76
N ALA A 60 -9.60 11.78 10.02
CA ALA A 60 -8.48 10.98 9.52
C ALA A 60 -8.46 9.58 10.16
N GLU A 61 -8.70 9.48 11.47
CA GLU A 61 -8.82 8.21 12.19
C GLU A 61 -10.01 7.37 11.72
N GLN A 62 -11.16 8.00 11.47
CA GLN A 62 -12.33 7.33 10.90
C GLN A 62 -12.02 6.76 9.52
N ARG A 63 -11.43 7.55 8.61
CA ARG A 63 -11.02 7.07 7.29
C ARG A 63 -10.00 5.95 7.35
N ALA A 64 -9.04 6.03 8.27
CA ALA A 64 -8.06 4.97 8.48
C ALA A 64 -8.73 3.66 8.91
N THR A 65 -9.66 3.74 9.85
CA THR A 65 -10.45 2.59 10.33
C THR A 65 -11.34 2.00 9.22
N GLU A 66 -11.96 2.85 8.40
CA GLU A 66 -12.76 2.41 7.24
C GLU A 66 -11.89 1.69 6.20
N ALA A 67 -10.72 2.23 5.89
CA ALA A 67 -9.78 1.62 4.96
C ALA A 67 -9.26 0.26 5.46
N GLU A 68 -8.99 0.13 6.76
CA GLU A 68 -8.57 -1.12 7.38
C GLU A 68 -9.66 -2.19 7.26
N ARG A 69 -10.91 -1.85 7.58
CA ARG A 69 -12.05 -2.76 7.43
C ARG A 69 -12.27 -3.19 5.97
N ALA A 70 -12.14 -2.27 5.03
CA ALA A 70 -12.26 -2.59 3.61
C ALA A 70 -11.14 -3.56 3.16
N ALA A 71 -9.92 -3.37 3.66
CA ALA A 71 -8.81 -4.27 3.37
C ALA A 71 -9.03 -5.68 3.97
N GLU A 72 -9.57 -5.77 5.19
CA GLU A 72 -9.93 -7.05 5.81
C GLU A 72 -11.02 -7.79 5.02
N GLN A 73 -12.06 -7.07 4.58
CA GLN A 73 -13.12 -7.65 3.75
C GLN A 73 -12.56 -8.19 2.43
N ALA A 74 -11.72 -7.40 1.74
CA ALA A 74 -11.10 -7.82 0.48
C ALA A 74 -10.24 -9.08 0.67
N ARG A 75 -9.50 -9.21 1.79
CA ARG A 75 -8.73 -10.42 2.10
C ARG A 75 -9.63 -11.64 2.32
N GLN A 76 -10.75 -11.47 3.01
CA GLN A 76 -11.71 -12.56 3.22
C GLN A 76 -12.38 -13.00 1.91
N GLU A 77 -12.67 -12.06 1.02
CA GLU A 77 -13.21 -12.37 -0.32
C GLU A 77 -12.18 -13.10 -1.18
N ALA A 78 -10.92 -12.65 -1.17
CA ALA A 78 -9.84 -13.34 -1.87
C ALA A 78 -9.66 -14.78 -1.36
N HIS A 79 -9.65 -14.98 -0.05
CA HIS A 79 -9.54 -16.31 0.54
C HIS A 79 -10.70 -17.23 0.11
N ARG A 80 -11.93 -16.71 0.10
CA ARG A 80 -13.09 -17.48 -0.39
C ARG A 80 -12.96 -17.85 -1.85
N ALA A 81 -12.52 -16.92 -2.70
CA ALA A 81 -12.30 -17.19 -4.12
C ALA A 81 -11.21 -18.25 -4.35
N GLU A 82 -10.14 -18.23 -3.55
CA GLU A 82 -9.09 -19.25 -3.59
C GLU A 82 -9.60 -20.64 -3.20
N GLU A 83 -10.41 -20.73 -2.12
CA GLU A 83 -11.05 -21.97 -1.71
C GLU A 83 -11.99 -22.53 -2.78
N GLU A 84 -12.81 -21.66 -3.37
CA GLU A 84 -13.73 -22.02 -4.46
C GLU A 84 -12.96 -22.54 -5.68
N SER A 85 -11.87 -21.88 -6.06
CA SER A 85 -10.98 -22.34 -7.15
C SER A 85 -10.39 -23.72 -6.83
N ALA A 86 -9.86 -23.92 -5.62
CA ALA A 86 -9.28 -25.20 -5.22
C ALA A 86 -10.32 -26.33 -5.18
N VAL A 87 -11.57 -26.04 -4.83
CA VAL A 87 -12.68 -27.00 -4.92
C VAL A 87 -13.01 -27.31 -6.38
N ALA A 88 -13.11 -26.30 -7.24
CA ALA A 88 -13.42 -26.47 -8.66
C ALA A 88 -12.32 -27.28 -9.39
N GLU A 89 -11.05 -27.01 -9.11
CA GLU A 89 -9.92 -27.77 -9.67
C GLU A 89 -9.96 -29.25 -9.25
N ARG A 90 -10.22 -29.52 -7.97
CA ARG A 90 -10.38 -30.90 -7.47
C ARG A 90 -11.57 -31.59 -8.12
N ALA A 91 -12.70 -30.90 -8.27
CA ALA A 91 -13.87 -31.44 -8.96
C ALA A 91 -13.57 -31.76 -10.43
N ALA A 92 -12.84 -30.88 -11.13
CA ALA A 92 -12.41 -31.09 -12.51
C ALA A 92 -11.45 -32.29 -12.64
N MET A 93 -10.47 -32.42 -11.74
CA MET A 93 -9.57 -33.58 -11.71
C MET A 93 -10.33 -34.89 -11.49
N GLN A 94 -11.27 -34.92 -10.55
CA GLN A 94 -12.12 -36.09 -10.34
C GLN A 94 -13.01 -36.42 -11.53
N ALA A 95 -13.56 -35.40 -12.21
CA ALA A 95 -14.37 -35.60 -13.41
C ALA A 95 -13.54 -36.21 -14.54
N ARG A 96 -12.31 -35.74 -14.74
CA ARG A 96 -11.36 -36.32 -15.71
C ARG A 96 -11.02 -37.77 -15.38
N ALA A 97 -10.69 -38.07 -14.13
CA ALA A 97 -10.41 -39.43 -13.69
C ALA A 97 -11.60 -40.37 -13.94
N ARG A 98 -12.82 -39.95 -13.59
CA ARG A 98 -14.03 -40.73 -13.88
C ARG A 98 -14.25 -40.95 -15.37
N GLN A 99 -13.98 -39.94 -16.20
CA GLN A 99 -14.08 -40.07 -17.66
C GLN A 99 -13.09 -41.09 -18.20
N GLU A 100 -11.83 -41.03 -17.77
CA GLU A 100 -10.80 -42.01 -18.16
C GLU A 100 -11.15 -43.43 -17.73
N ASP A 101 -11.68 -43.60 -16.52
CA ASP A 101 -12.10 -44.90 -16.01
C ASP A 101 -13.24 -45.50 -16.84
N VAL A 102 -14.23 -44.67 -17.22
CA VAL A 102 -15.34 -45.09 -18.09
C VAL A 102 -14.84 -45.51 -19.48
N VAL A 103 -13.94 -44.72 -20.09
CA VAL A 103 -13.35 -45.07 -21.39
C VAL A 103 -12.59 -46.38 -21.29
N ARG A 104 -11.75 -46.55 -20.26
CA ARG A 104 -10.98 -47.79 -20.05
C ARG A 104 -11.88 -49.02 -19.84
N GLU A 105 -13.02 -48.86 -19.17
CA GLU A 105 -13.99 -49.95 -18.99
C GLU A 105 -14.69 -50.28 -20.31
N ALA A 106 -15.08 -49.28 -21.09
CA ALA A 106 -15.68 -49.48 -22.41
C ALA A 106 -14.74 -50.25 -23.34
N ASP A 107 -13.48 -49.82 -23.42
CA ASP A 107 -12.45 -50.43 -24.27
C ASP A 107 -12.09 -51.87 -23.84
N ARG A 108 -12.26 -52.23 -22.56
CA ARG A 108 -12.05 -53.60 -22.07
C ARG A 108 -13.13 -54.57 -22.56
N VAL A 109 -14.35 -54.08 -22.71
CA VAL A 109 -15.51 -54.89 -23.13
C VAL A 109 -15.63 -54.95 -24.65
N ASP A 110 -15.04 -54.00 -25.38
CA ASP A 110 -15.05 -53.96 -26.84
C ASP A 110 -14.11 -55.06 -27.43
N PRO A 111 -14.63 -56.04 -28.17
CA PRO A 111 -13.82 -57.09 -28.78
C PRO A 111 -12.92 -56.61 -29.93
N VAL A 112 -13.12 -55.38 -30.42
CA VAL A 112 -12.32 -54.78 -31.51
C VAL A 112 -11.07 -54.07 -30.97
N VAL A 113 -11.07 -53.67 -29.69
CA VAL A 113 -9.98 -52.90 -29.08
C VAL A 113 -8.99 -53.83 -28.36
N ASP A 114 -7.73 -53.87 -28.82
CA ASP A 114 -6.65 -54.54 -28.11
C ASP A 114 -6.07 -53.62 -27.01
N HIS A 115 -6.65 -53.75 -25.82
CA HIS A 115 -6.26 -53.00 -24.63
C HIS A 115 -5.03 -53.60 -23.91
N GLN A 116 -4.40 -54.67 -24.43
CA GLN A 116 -3.18 -55.28 -23.89
C GLN A 116 -1.91 -54.90 -24.68
N ALA A 117 -2.05 -54.24 -25.83
CA ALA A 117 -0.94 -53.79 -26.64
C ALA A 117 -0.10 -52.69 -25.93
N ASP A 118 1.22 -52.71 -26.13
CA ASP A 118 2.18 -51.79 -25.50
C ASP A 118 1.98 -50.31 -25.94
N ASP A 119 1.30 -50.07 -27.05
CA ASP A 119 1.00 -48.75 -27.62
C ASP A 119 -0.44 -48.27 -27.34
N TYR A 120 -1.22 -49.02 -26.56
CA TYR A 120 -2.59 -48.65 -26.23
C TYR A 120 -2.70 -47.30 -25.50
N ARG A 121 -3.57 -46.42 -26.03
CA ARG A 121 -3.93 -45.13 -25.39
C ARG A 121 -5.44 -44.92 -25.40
N PRO A 122 -6.09 -44.80 -24.23
CA PRO A 122 -7.52 -44.54 -24.15
C PRO A 122 -7.84 -43.15 -24.73
N VAL A 123 -8.74 -43.09 -25.72
CA VAL A 123 -9.12 -41.84 -26.38
C VAL A 123 -10.21 -41.16 -25.56
N THR A 124 -9.82 -40.12 -24.81
CA THR A 124 -10.75 -39.36 -23.97
C THR A 124 -11.27 -38.07 -24.60
N ASP A 125 -10.69 -37.62 -25.71
CA ASP A 125 -11.17 -36.44 -26.44
C ASP A 125 -12.25 -36.83 -27.44
N THR A 126 -13.50 -36.51 -27.13
CA THR A 126 -14.65 -36.77 -28.01
C THR A 126 -14.59 -35.98 -29.32
N ARG A 127 -13.76 -34.93 -29.42
CA ARG A 127 -13.51 -34.21 -30.68
C ARG A 127 -12.63 -35.01 -31.64
N ALA A 128 -11.71 -35.81 -31.13
CA ALA A 128 -10.87 -36.70 -31.94
C ALA A 128 -11.67 -37.86 -32.56
N ILE A 129 -12.80 -38.24 -31.92
CA ILE A 129 -13.65 -39.37 -32.36
C ILE A 129 -14.43 -39.05 -33.65
N LYS A 130 -14.49 -37.78 -34.09
CA LYS A 130 -15.33 -37.35 -35.23
C LYS A 130 -14.68 -37.46 -36.61
N ASP A 131 -13.45 -37.92 -36.74
CA ASP A 131 -12.82 -38.19 -38.05
C ASP A 131 -12.19 -39.59 -38.12
N PRO A 132 -12.95 -40.63 -38.53
CA PRO A 132 -12.39 -41.94 -38.85
C PRO A 132 -11.75 -42.00 -40.26
N LEU A 133 -11.44 -40.86 -40.90
CA LEU A 133 -10.93 -40.82 -42.29
C LEU A 133 -9.64 -40.00 -42.49
N ASP A 134 -9.04 -39.40 -41.45
CA ASP A 134 -7.75 -38.70 -41.60
C ASP A 134 -6.58 -39.69 -41.40
N GLU A 135 -6.56 -40.72 -42.24
CA GLU A 135 -5.40 -41.56 -42.45
C GLU A 135 -4.45 -40.81 -43.41
N SER A 136 -3.25 -40.48 -42.92
CA SER A 136 -2.08 -39.96 -43.67
C SER A 136 -1.96 -38.44 -43.91
N ALA A 137 -1.35 -37.75 -42.95
CA ALA A 137 -0.42 -36.66 -43.27
C ALA A 137 0.95 -36.95 -42.62
N PRO A 138 2.00 -37.27 -43.41
CA PRO A 138 3.33 -37.48 -42.86
C PRO A 138 3.88 -36.17 -42.30
N ALA A 139 4.64 -36.30 -41.22
CA ALA A 139 5.45 -35.24 -40.63
C ALA A 139 6.18 -34.44 -41.72
N THR A 140 5.71 -33.22 -41.99
CA THR A 140 6.51 -32.22 -42.69
C THR A 140 7.20 -31.39 -41.63
N GLU A 141 8.42 -31.82 -41.35
CA GLU A 141 9.49 -31.05 -40.75
C GLU A 141 9.49 -29.60 -41.29
N PRO A 142 9.27 -28.56 -40.45
CA PRO A 142 9.54 -27.21 -40.89
C PRO A 142 11.05 -26.97 -40.84
N ALA A 143 11.68 -27.06 -42.01
CA ALA A 143 13.04 -26.60 -42.27
C ALA A 143 13.21 -25.11 -41.85
N PRO A 144 14.43 -24.71 -41.44
CA PRO A 144 14.68 -23.43 -40.79
C PRO A 144 14.66 -22.31 -41.81
N THR A 145 13.79 -21.30 -41.62
CA THR A 145 13.81 -20.10 -42.47
C THR A 145 14.08 -18.87 -41.61
N ASP A 146 15.35 -18.49 -41.69
CA ASP A 146 15.90 -17.14 -41.74
C ASP A 146 15.26 -16.01 -40.93
N ARG A 147 16.11 -15.46 -40.07
CA ARG A 147 16.02 -14.18 -39.37
C ARG A 147 16.35 -13.06 -40.36
N PRO A 148 15.47 -12.09 -40.64
CA PRO A 148 15.89 -10.82 -41.20
C PRO A 148 16.13 -9.81 -40.07
N THR A 149 17.39 -9.46 -39.88
CA THR A 149 17.82 -8.25 -39.20
C THR A 149 17.53 -7.01 -40.07
N HIS A 150 16.67 -6.11 -39.63
CA HIS A 150 16.62 -4.70 -40.02
C HIS A 150 15.96 -3.97 -38.84
N ARG A 151 16.55 -3.05 -38.06
CA ARG A 151 17.43 -1.88 -38.30
C ARG A 151 16.83 -0.86 -39.29
N HIS A 152 16.09 0.11 -38.76
CA HIS A 152 16.20 1.58 -38.93
C HIS A 152 14.96 2.20 -38.26
N GLU A 153 15.12 2.92 -37.14
CA GLU A 153 15.39 4.36 -37.01
C GLU A 153 14.23 5.27 -37.46
N GLY A 154 13.87 6.21 -36.58
CA GLY A 154 12.88 7.26 -36.76
C GLY A 154 12.36 7.73 -35.41
#